data_AF-A0A938Q6X4-F1
#
_entry.id   AF-A0A938Q6X4-F1
#
_cell.length_a   1.000
_cell.length_b   1.000
_cell.length_c   1.000
_cell.angle_alpha   90.00
_cell.angle_beta   90.00
_cell.angle_gamma   90.00
#
_symmetry.space_group_name_H-M   'P 1'
#
loop_
_entity.id
_entity.type
_entity.pdbx_description
1 polymer ?
#
loop_
_entity_poly.entity_id
_entity_poly.type
_entity_poly.pdbx_seq_one_letter_code
_entity_poly.pdbx_strand_id
1 'polypeptide(L)'
;MANWLKLQDDKLPTWAHTTGVLVIVAVFALPLLWLGAKAIVSGHLDAVSGPELGGYFFGPKPLNGRAAVMGGFALVVLGVAFVSLGLAYSRMAANRIALRWLPWVLLAAYVPLSIWVRSLA
;
A
#
# COMPACT_ATOMS: atom_id res chain seq x y z
N MET A 1 14.30 33.49 -14.63
CA MET A 1 13.38 32.39 -14.32
C MET A 1 14.00 31.50 -13.26
N ALA A 2 13.23 31.16 -12.22
CA ALA A 2 13.70 30.73 -10.90
C ALA A 2 14.61 29.47 -10.92
N ASN A 3 15.92 29.68 -10.73
CA ASN A 3 16.93 28.62 -10.55
C ASN A 3 16.99 28.10 -9.09
N TRP A 4 16.15 28.64 -8.21
CA TRP A 4 16.08 28.30 -6.77
C TRP A 4 15.21 27.07 -6.46
N LEU A 5 14.44 26.59 -7.44
CA LEU A 5 13.64 25.36 -7.36
C LEU A 5 14.41 24.11 -7.81
N LYS A 6 15.69 24.24 -8.20
CA LYS A 6 16.63 23.12 -8.19
C LYS A 6 16.99 22.80 -6.75
N LEU A 7 16.01 22.29 -5.99
CA LEU A 7 16.27 21.57 -4.76
C LEU A 7 17.37 20.55 -5.08
N GLN A 8 18.41 20.59 -4.26
CA GLN A 8 19.69 19.91 -4.39
C GLN A 8 19.57 18.38 -4.30
N ASP A 9 18.76 17.77 -5.15
CA ASP A 9 18.55 16.32 -5.20
C ASP A 9 19.90 15.61 -5.44
N ASP A 10 20.80 16.23 -6.22
CA ASP A 10 22.15 15.73 -6.49
C ASP A 10 23.09 15.65 -5.26
N LYS A 11 22.73 16.23 -4.10
CA LYS A 11 23.59 16.22 -2.90
C LYS A 11 23.14 15.28 -1.79
N LEU A 12 21.93 14.72 -1.85
CA LEU A 12 21.48 13.80 -0.80
C LEU A 12 22.17 12.44 -0.96
N PRO A 13 22.77 11.88 0.12
CA PRO A 13 23.34 10.54 0.04
C PRO A 13 22.22 9.51 -0.19
N THR A 14 22.54 8.46 -0.95
CA THR A 14 21.57 7.44 -1.40
C THR A 14 20.74 6.84 -0.26
N TRP A 15 21.35 6.62 0.91
CA TRP A 15 20.64 6.12 2.09
C TRP A 15 19.61 7.11 2.63
N ALA A 16 19.92 8.43 2.64
CA ALA A 16 19.03 9.45 3.15
C ALA A 16 17.83 9.66 2.21
N HIS A 17 18.07 9.62 0.90
CA HIS A 17 17.00 9.69 -0.10
C HIS A 17 16.06 8.49 0.04
N THR A 18 16.60 7.26 0.06
CA THR A 18 15.80 6.04 0.21
C THR A 18 15.04 6.02 1.53
N THR A 19 15.67 6.43 2.64
CA THR A 19 15.00 6.50 3.95
C THR A 19 13.87 7.51 3.93
N GLY A 20 14.07 8.70 3.36
CA GLY A 20 13.02 9.72 3.24
C GLY A 20 11.82 9.21 2.45
N VAL A 21 12.05 8.57 1.30
CA VAL A 21 10.97 7.97 0.50
C VAL A 21 10.23 6.87 1.27
N LEU A 22 10.95 5.98 1.97
CA LEU A 22 10.32 4.92 2.77
C LEU A 22 9.52 5.48 3.94
N VAL A 23 9.99 6.54 4.60
CA VAL A 23 9.25 7.19 5.70
C VAL A 23 7.93 7.79 5.20
N ILE A 24 7.95 8.49 4.06
CA ILE A 24 6.74 9.08 3.46
C ILE A 24 5.72 7.97 3.16
N VAL A 25 6.18 6.89 2.55
CA VAL A 25 5.33 5.75 2.18
C VAL A 25 4.85 4.96 3.39
N ALA A 26 5.65 4.87 4.45
CA ALA A 26 5.31 4.15 5.67
C ALA A 26 4.05 4.72 6.34
N VAL A 27 3.80 6.03 6.25
CA VAL A 27 2.58 6.67 6.76
C VAL A 27 1.32 6.04 6.16
N PHE A 28 1.38 5.61 4.90
CA PHE A 28 0.26 4.96 4.20
C PHE A 28 0.30 3.43 4.35
N ALA A 29 1.50 2.84 4.33
CA ALA A 29 1.65 1.39 4.36
C ALA A 29 1.40 0.78 5.74
N LEU A 30 1.90 1.39 6.82
CA LEU A 30 1.85 0.80 8.16
C LEU A 30 0.42 0.60 8.68
N PRO A 31 -0.52 1.56 8.55
CA PRO A 31 -1.91 1.33 8.96
C PRO A 31 -2.56 0.17 8.20
N LEU A 32 -2.30 0.06 6.89
CA LEU A 32 -2.85 -1.01 6.05
C LEU A 32 -2.29 -2.39 6.44
N LEU A 33 -0.96 -2.48 6.64
CA LEU A 33 -0.30 -3.72 7.06
C LEU A 33 -0.77 -4.14 8.45
N TRP A 34 -0.92 -3.20 9.38
CA TRP A 34 -1.40 -3.46 10.73
C TRP A 34 -2.84 -3.98 10.74
N LEU A 35 -3.76 -3.26 10.08
CA LEU A 35 -5.17 -3.67 9.99
C LEU A 35 -5.32 -5.00 9.24
N GLY A 36 -4.55 -5.20 8.17
CA GLY A 36 -4.55 -6.45 7.42
C GLY A 36 -4.06 -7.64 8.24
N ALA A 37 -2.92 -7.48 8.92
CA ALA A 37 -2.38 -8.52 9.82
C ALA A 37 -3.35 -8.83 10.96
N LYS A 38 -3.92 -7.79 11.59
CA LYS A 38 -4.94 -7.96 12.64
C LYS A 38 -6.13 -8.78 12.13
N ALA A 39 -6.67 -8.46 10.95
CA ALA A 39 -7.80 -9.17 10.36
C ALA A 39 -7.51 -10.62 9.99
N ILE A 40 -6.29 -10.92 9.52
CA ILE A 40 -5.85 -12.30 9.25
C ILE A 40 -5.83 -13.12 10.55
N VAL A 41 -5.33 -12.54 11.64
CA VAL A 41 -5.19 -13.23 12.93
C VAL A 41 -6.52 -13.34 13.68
N SER A 42 -7.32 -12.27 13.71
CA SER A 42 -8.59 -12.23 14.44
C SER A 42 -9.74 -12.89 13.69
N GLY A 43 -9.63 -13.03 12.36
CA GLY A 43 -10.77 -13.37 11.52
C GLY A 43 -11.88 -12.31 11.56
N HIS A 44 -11.55 -11.08 11.92
CA HIS A 44 -12.48 -9.96 12.03
C HIS A 44 -11.87 -8.69 11.47
N LEU A 45 -12.57 -8.03 10.55
CA LEU A 45 -12.17 -6.75 9.99
C LEU A 45 -13.30 -5.75 10.18
N ASP A 46 -13.04 -4.70 10.95
CA ASP A 46 -13.97 -3.59 11.15
C ASP A 46 -14.31 -2.94 9.81
N ALA A 47 -15.52 -2.37 9.71
CA ALA A 47 -15.90 -1.60 8.53
C ALA A 47 -14.91 -0.43 8.35
N VAL A 48 -14.32 -0.31 7.16
CA VAL A 48 -13.37 0.76 6.87
C VAL A 48 -14.12 2.09 6.86
N SER A 49 -14.00 2.85 7.94
CA SER A 49 -14.52 4.22 8.02
C SER A 49 -13.58 5.16 7.27
N GLY A 50 -14.00 5.69 6.13
CA GLY A 50 -13.22 6.61 5.29
C GLY A 50 -14.00 7.15 4.10
N PRO A 51 -13.41 8.05 3.27
CA PRO A 51 -14.06 8.56 2.06
C PRO A 51 -14.49 7.41 1.14
N GLU A 52 -15.54 7.61 0.34
CA GLU A 52 -16.35 6.60 -0.38
C GLU A 52 -15.58 5.45 -1.03
N LEU A 53 -14.33 5.67 -1.47
CA LEU A 53 -13.45 4.64 -2.02
C LEU A 53 -13.10 3.53 -1.03
N GLY A 54 -12.90 3.83 0.27
CA GLY A 54 -12.61 2.82 1.30
C GLY A 54 -13.80 1.87 1.54
N GLY A 55 -15.01 2.44 1.62
CA GLY A 55 -16.25 1.68 1.73
C GLY A 55 -16.63 0.92 0.44
N TYR A 56 -16.16 1.38 -0.73
CA TYR A 56 -16.41 0.71 -2.01
C TYR A 56 -15.78 -0.68 -2.10
N PHE A 57 -14.59 -0.87 -1.52
CA PHE A 57 -13.82 -2.11 -1.66
C PHE A 57 -14.20 -3.20 -0.67
N PHE A 58 -14.50 -2.86 0.59
CA PHE A 58 -14.84 -3.83 1.64
C PHE A 58 -16.30 -3.78 2.11
N GLY A 59 -17.06 -2.81 1.63
CA GLY A 59 -18.45 -2.60 2.02
C GLY A 59 -18.61 -1.86 3.35
N PRO A 60 -19.85 -1.46 3.69
CA PRO A 60 -20.15 -0.72 4.91
C PRO A 60 -20.26 -1.59 6.17
N LYS A 61 -20.16 -2.92 6.02
CA LYS A 61 -20.36 -3.88 7.11
C LYS A 61 -19.02 -4.45 7.58
N PRO A 62 -18.88 -4.78 8.87
CA PRO A 62 -17.72 -5.53 9.35
C PRO A 62 -17.69 -6.91 8.71
N LEU A 63 -16.50 -7.38 8.35
CA LEU A 63 -16.27 -8.70 7.78
C LEU A 63 -15.89 -9.69 8.88
N ASN A 64 -16.34 -10.94 8.73
CA ASN A 64 -16.07 -12.01 9.68
C ASN A 64 -15.57 -13.28 8.97
N GLY A 65 -14.81 -14.09 9.70
CA GLY A 65 -14.32 -15.39 9.25
C GLY A 65 -13.47 -15.30 7.98
N ARG A 66 -13.81 -16.11 6.98
CA ARG A 66 -13.03 -16.19 5.72
C ARG A 66 -12.98 -14.88 4.95
N ALA A 67 -14.08 -14.11 4.94
CA ALA A 67 -14.12 -12.80 4.28
C ALA A 67 -13.17 -11.80 4.94
N ALA A 68 -13.09 -11.82 6.27
CA ALA A 68 -12.16 -10.96 7.03
C ALA A 68 -10.70 -11.31 6.75
N VAL A 69 -10.36 -12.60 6.72
CA VAL A 69 -9.00 -13.05 6.41
C VAL A 69 -8.59 -12.64 4.99
N MET A 70 -9.47 -12.85 4.00
CA MET A 70 -9.22 -12.42 2.62
C MET A 70 -9.14 -10.88 2.51
N GLY A 71 -9.98 -10.15 3.25
CA GLY A 71 -9.90 -8.70 3.35
C GLY A 71 -8.58 -8.23 3.96
N GLY A 72 -8.08 -8.96 4.96
CA GLY A 72 -6.78 -8.72 5.55
C GLY A 72 -5.63 -8.93 4.55
N PHE A 73 -5.68 -9.98 3.74
CA PHE A 73 -4.71 -10.18 2.65
C PHE A 73 -4.77 -9.05 1.61
N ALA A 74 -5.96 -8.57 1.24
CA ALA A 74 -6.10 -7.44 0.34
C ALA A 74 -5.42 -6.17 0.90
N LEU A 75 -5.64 -5.88 2.18
CA LEU A 75 -4.99 -4.75 2.86
C LEU A 75 -3.47 -4.91 2.93
N VAL A 76 -2.97 -6.12 3.19
CA VAL A 76 -1.53 -6.40 3.17
C VAL A 76 -0.95 -6.18 1.76
N VAL A 77 -1.60 -6.69 0.72
CA VAL A 77 -1.17 -6.48 -0.68
C VAL A 77 -1.12 -5.00 -1.02
N LEU A 78 -2.13 -4.22 -0.60
CA LEU A 78 -2.15 -2.77 -0.79
C LEU A 78 -1.01 -2.07 -0.02
N GLY A 79 -0.79 -2.44 1.24
CA GLY A 79 0.33 -1.92 2.03
C GLY A 79 1.69 -2.22 1.40
N VAL A 80 1.88 -3.43 0.88
CA VAL A 80 3.10 -3.80 0.13
C VAL A 80 3.19 -3.05 -1.20
N ALA A 81 2.08 -2.78 -1.87
CA ALA A 81 2.05 -1.95 -3.07
C ALA A 81 2.62 -0.55 -2.78
N PHE A 82 2.18 0.08 -1.68
CA PHE A 82 2.76 1.35 -1.22
C PHE A 82 4.26 1.24 -0.98
N VAL A 83 4.72 0.25 -0.19
CA VAL A 83 6.16 0.05 0.08
C VAL A 83 6.95 -0.12 -1.22
N SER A 84 6.44 -0.92 -2.15
CA SER A 84 7.08 -1.12 -3.45
C SER A 84 7.12 0.16 -4.29
N LEU A 85 6.11 1.03 -4.19
CA LEU A 85 6.11 2.34 -4.84
C LEU A 85 7.26 3.20 -4.31
N GLY A 86 7.47 3.21 -2.98
CA GLY A 86 8.63 3.87 -2.38
C GLY A 86 9.96 3.31 -2.89
N LEU A 87 10.07 1.99 -3.01
CA LEU A 87 11.25 1.35 -3.57
C LEU A 87 11.46 1.70 -5.06
N ALA A 88 10.39 1.76 -5.85
CA ALA A 88 10.43 2.11 -7.28
C ALA A 88 10.93 3.53 -7.54
N TYR A 89 10.60 4.47 -6.64
CA TYR A 89 11.09 5.86 -6.67
C TYR A 89 12.41 6.07 -5.92
N SER A 90 12.89 5.07 -5.18
CA SER A 90 14.21 5.12 -4.57
C SER A 90 15.31 4.91 -5.62
N ARG A 91 16.51 5.41 -5.32
CA ARG A 91 17.70 5.17 -6.15
C ARG A 91 18.10 3.69 -6.24
N MET A 92 17.53 2.83 -5.38
CA MET A 92 17.75 1.36 -5.45
C MET A 92 17.08 0.72 -6.68
N ALA A 93 16.04 1.35 -7.25
CA ALA A 93 15.34 0.84 -8.43
C ALA A 93 15.95 1.28 -9.77
N ALA A 94 16.99 2.12 -9.76
CA ALA A 94 17.57 2.72 -10.98
C ALA A 94 18.00 1.67 -12.03
N ASN A 95 18.38 0.46 -11.61
CA ASN A 95 18.81 -0.63 -12.49
C ASN A 95 17.88 -1.87 -12.48
N ARG A 96 16.71 -1.81 -11.83
CA ARG A 96 15.82 -2.97 -11.68
C ARG A 96 14.42 -2.66 -12.18
N ILE A 97 14.20 -2.89 -13.48
CA ILE A 97 12.89 -2.73 -14.14
C ILE A 97 11.78 -3.48 -13.39
N ALA A 98 12.07 -4.66 -12.83
CA ALA A 98 11.11 -5.42 -12.03
C ALA A 98 10.56 -4.63 -10.83
N LEU A 99 11.40 -3.86 -10.11
CA LEU A 99 10.94 -3.03 -9.00
C LEU A 99 10.09 -1.84 -9.44
N ARG A 100 10.25 -1.37 -10.68
CA ARG A 100 9.41 -0.30 -11.24
C ARG A 100 8.01 -0.76 -11.58
N TRP A 101 7.86 -2.02 -11.99
CA TRP A 101 6.56 -2.62 -12.32
C TRP A 101 5.85 -3.24 -11.12
N LEU A 102 6.59 -3.64 -10.08
CA LEU A 102 6.05 -4.27 -8.88
C LEU A 102 4.85 -3.53 -8.24
N PRO A 103 4.85 -2.19 -8.08
CA PRO A 103 3.71 -1.48 -7.50
C PRO A 103 2.44 -1.66 -8.34
N TRP A 104 2.60 -1.60 -9.67
CA TRP A 104 1.49 -1.74 -10.60
C TRP A 104 0.92 -3.15 -10.60
N VAL A 105 1.78 -4.18 -10.53
CA VAL A 105 1.35 -5.58 -10.42
C VAL A 105 0.59 -5.81 -9.11
N LEU A 106 1.07 -5.26 -7.99
CA LEU A 106 0.39 -5.40 -6.69
C LEU A 106 -0.95 -4.66 -6.66
N LEU A 107 -1.04 -3.47 -7.25
CA LEU A 107 -2.31 -2.75 -7.41
C LEU A 107 -3.29 -3.53 -8.32
N ALA A 108 -2.80 -4.11 -9.42
CA ALA A 108 -3.61 -4.94 -10.29
C ALA A 108 -4.11 -6.21 -9.60
N ALA A 109 -3.34 -6.77 -8.65
CA ALA A 109 -3.77 -7.90 -7.82
C ALA A 109 -4.77 -7.49 -6.72
N TYR A 110 -4.63 -6.28 -6.17
CA TYR A 110 -5.52 -5.77 -5.12
C TYR A 110 -6.98 -5.64 -5.60
N VAL A 111 -7.20 -5.11 -6.80
CA VAL A 111 -8.54 -4.87 -7.35
C VAL A 111 -9.42 -6.14 -7.41
N PRO A 112 -9.02 -7.25 -8.07
CA PRO A 112 -9.84 -8.45 -8.11
C PRO A 112 -10.00 -9.09 -6.73
N LEU A 113 -8.99 -8.99 -5.86
CA LEU A 113 -9.04 -9.54 -4.51
C LEU A 113 -10.07 -8.81 -3.65
N SER A 114 -10.14 -7.48 -3.78
CA SER A 114 -11.17 -6.67 -3.11
C SER A 114 -12.59 -6.96 -3.60
N ILE A 115 -12.78 -7.13 -4.91
CA ILE A 115 -14.07 -7.51 -5.50
C ILE A 115 -14.50 -8.89 -5.00
N TRP A 116 -13.56 -9.84 -4.90
CA TRP A 116 -13.84 -11.17 -4.39
C TRP A 116 -14.18 -11.17 -2.90
N VAL A 117 -13.50 -10.37 -2.09
CA VAL A 117 -13.86 -10.20 -0.67
C VAL A 117 -15.28 -9.68 -0.53
N ARG A 118 -15.67 -8.70 -1.37
CA ARG A 118 -17.03 -8.16 -1.39
C ARG A 118 -18.08 -9.20 -1.78
N SER A 119 -17.75 -10.20 -2.60
CA SER A 119 -18.70 -11.28 -2.93
C SER A 119 -18.79 -12.36 -1.84
N LEU A 120 -17.86 -12.37 -0.88
CA LEU A 120 -17.86 -13.25 0.29
C LEU A 120 -18.52 -12.61 1.54
N ALA A 121 -18.79 -11.31 1.48
CA ALA A 121 -19.35 -10.48 2.54
C ALA A 121 -20.88 -10.43 2.51
#